data_AF-A0A941KB91-F1
#
_entry.id   AF-A0A941KB91-F1
#
_cell.length_a   1.000
_cell.length_b   1.000
_cell.length_c   1.000
_cell.angle_alpha   90.00
_cell.angle_beta   90.00
_cell.angle_gamma   90.00
#
_symmetry.space_group_name_H-M   'P 1'
#
loop_
_entity.id
_entity.type
_entity.pdbx_description
1 polymer ?
#
loop_
_entity_poly.entity_id
_entity_poly.type
_entity_poly.pdbx_seq_one_letter_code
_entity_poly.pdbx_strand_id
1 'polypeptide(L)' 'MTELELDEIMTLRWPAVVRQVMADGSDEWLKGFVRSIARQGKRKSWVPTPRQVSLMRRLVAELSVPEPEFNLIED' A
#
# COMPACT_ATOMS: atom_id res chain seq x y z
N MET A 1 7.51 -7.37 10.69
CA MET A 1 7.89 -6.11 10.03
C MET A 1 8.80 -5.38 10.97
N THR A 2 9.97 -4.92 10.51
CA THR A 2 10.88 -4.12 11.34
C THR A 2 10.33 -2.70 11.47
N GLU A 3 10.83 -1.93 12.44
CA GLU A 3 10.45 -0.51 12.60
C GLU A 3 10.84 0.31 11.36
N LEU A 4 12.04 0.07 10.81
CA LEU A 4 12.50 0.71 9.58
C LEU A 4 11.58 0.39 8.39
N GLU A 5 11.25 -0.89 8.19
CA GLU A 5 10.35 -1.32 7.10
C GLU A 5 8.97 -0.67 7.24
N LEU A 6 8.45 -0.55 8.47
CA LEU A 6 7.18 0.11 8.72
C LEU A 6 7.25 1.61 8.38
N ASP A 7 8.30 2.30 8.81
CA ASP A 7 8.49 3.73 8.51
C ASP A 7 8.60 3.99 7.00
N GLU A 8 9.40 3.18 6.29
CA GLU A 8 9.54 3.23 4.84
C GLU A 8 8.19 3.00 4.14
N ILE A 9 7.43 1.98 4.55
CA ILE A 9 6.10 1.71 3.99
C ILE A 9 5.19 2.91 4.24
N MET A 10 5.08 3.38 5.48
CA MET A 10 4.14 4.44 5.84
C MET A 10 4.47 5.78 5.18
N THR A 11 5.75 6.10 5.06
CA THR A 11 6.22 7.40 4.54
C THR A 11 6.28 7.40 3.01
N LEU A 12 6.79 6.33 2.39
CA LEU A 12 7.11 6.32 0.96
C LEU A 12 6.11 5.57 0.10
N ARG A 13 5.52 4.48 0.60
CA ARG A 13 4.73 3.53 -0.22
C ARG A 13 3.23 3.63 0.01
N TRP A 14 2.80 3.75 1.27
CA TRP A 14 1.40 3.74 1.66
C TRP A 14 0.57 4.85 0.99
N PRO A 15 1.08 6.08 0.76
CA PRO A 15 0.35 7.07 -0.01
C PRO A 15 -0.02 6.62 -1.42
N ALA A 16 0.83 5.84 -2.08
CA ALA A 16 0.55 5.27 -3.39
C ALA A 16 -0.51 4.15 -3.30
N VAL A 17 -0.43 3.29 -2.27
CA VAL A 17 -1.42 2.22 -2.02
C VAL A 17 -2.81 2.83 -1.88
N VAL A 18 -2.91 3.88 -1.06
CA VAL A 18 -4.18 4.58 -0.84
C VAL A 18 -4.69 5.18 -2.15
N ARG A 19 -3.85 5.86 -2.94
CA ARG A 19 -4.31 6.44 -4.21
C ARG A 19 -4.82 5.38 -5.18
N GLN A 20 -4.10 4.27 -5.32
CA GLN A 20 -4.48 3.19 -6.23
C GLN A 20 -5.79 2.53 -5.79
N VAL A 21 -5.90 2.06 -4.54
CA VAL A 21 -7.10 1.39 -4.01
C VAL A 21 -8.34 2.29 -4.01
N MET A 22 -8.15 3.61 -3.89
CA MET A 22 -9.27 4.55 -3.95
C MET A 22 -9.70 4.88 -5.39
N ALA A 23 -8.82 4.65 -6.37
CA ALA A 23 -9.05 4.95 -7.78
C ALA A 23 -9.46 3.71 -8.60
N ASP A 24 -8.93 2.54 -8.25
CA ASP A 24 -9.37 1.27 -8.82
C ASP A 24 -10.70 0.86 -8.18
N GLY A 25 -11.53 0.09 -8.89
CA GLY A 25 -12.85 -0.35 -8.42
C GLY A 25 -12.83 -1.29 -7.21
N SER A 26 -11.80 -1.24 -6.36
CA SER A 26 -11.68 -2.00 -5.13
C SER A 26 -12.93 -1.91 -4.27
N ASP A 27 -13.19 -3.00 -3.55
CA ASP A 27 -14.31 -3.09 -2.63
C ASP A 27 -14.20 -2.11 -1.45
N GLU A 28 -15.34 -1.84 -0.82
CA GLU A 28 -15.42 -0.89 0.30
C GLU A 28 -14.67 -1.35 1.55
N TRP A 29 -14.49 -2.65 1.73
CA TRP A 29 -13.71 -3.19 2.84
C TRP A 29 -12.23 -2.82 2.68
N LEU A 30 -11.67 -3.00 1.49
CA LEU A 30 -10.27 -2.69 1.19
C LEU A 30 -10.00 -1.19 1.28
N LYS A 31 -10.91 -0.36 0.73
CA LYS A 31 -10.87 1.10 0.91
C LYS A 31 -10.93 1.50 2.38
N GLY A 32 -11.75 0.83 3.19
CA GLY A 32 -11.81 1.02 4.64
C GLY A 32 -10.49 0.64 5.32
N PHE A 33 -9.92 -0.49 4.93
CA PHE A 33 -8.65 -1.00 5.46
C PHE A 33 -7.50 -0.01 5.22
N VAL A 34 -7.28 0.42 3.97
CA VAL A 34 -6.14 1.29 3.65
C VAL A 34 -6.21 2.65 4.34
N ARG A 35 -7.43 3.20 4.46
CA ARG A 35 -7.70 4.43 5.23
C ARG A 35 -7.46 4.24 6.72
N SER A 36 -7.85 3.08 7.28
CA SER A 36 -7.64 2.80 8.70
C SER A 36 -6.16 2.76 9.07
N ILE A 37 -5.33 2.12 8.23
CA ILE A 37 -3.87 2.07 8.42
C ILE A 37 -3.27 3.47 8.31
N ALA A 38 -3.65 4.23 7.27
CA ALA A 38 -3.16 5.60 7.08
C ALA A 38 -3.51 6.51 8.27
N ARG A 39 -4.67 6.31 8.90
CA ARG A 39 -5.08 7.04 10.10
C ARG A 39 -4.33 6.58 11.34
N GLN A 40 -4.21 5.27 11.55
CA GLN A 40 -3.56 4.70 12.75
C GLN A 40 -2.05 4.98 12.76
N GLY A 41 -1.38 4.88 11.62
CA GLY A 41 0.06 5.10 11.47
C GLY A 41 0.54 6.52 11.76
N LYS A 42 -0.36 7.49 11.94
CA LYS A 42 0.00 8.82 12.46
C LYS A 42 0.36 8.81 13.95
N ARG A 43 0.02 7.75 14.67
CA ARG A 43 0.28 7.62 16.11
C ARG A 43 1.67 7.03 16.34
N LYS A 44 2.52 7.72 17.10
CA LYS A 44 3.91 7.32 17.35
C LYS A 44 4.07 5.92 17.97
N SER A 45 3.10 5.47 18.77
CA SER A 45 3.13 4.16 19.45
C SER A 45 2.37 3.07 18.70
N TRP A 46 1.82 3.36 17.52
CA TRP A 46 1.06 2.37 16.79
C TRP A 46 1.99 1.39 16.08
N VAL A 47 1.66 0.10 16.22
CA VAL A 47 2.30 -1.00 15.51
C VAL A 47 1.18 -1.85 14.89
N PRO A 48 1.29 -2.22 13.60
CA PRO A 48 0.30 -3.08 12.96
C PRO A 48 0.35 -4.49 13.56
N THR A 49 -0.82 -5.10 13.65
CA THR A 49 -0.96 -6.52 14.00
C THR A 49 -0.31 -7.43 12.94
N PRO A 50 0.04 -8.68 13.27
CA PRO A 50 0.63 -9.62 12.29
C PRO A 50 -0.22 -9.81 11.02
N ARG A 51 -1.54 -9.80 11.15
CA ARG A 51 -2.45 -9.88 9.99
C ARG A 51 -2.41 -8.62 9.13
N GLN A 52 -2.36 -7.44 9.76
CA GLN A 52 -2.22 -6.17 9.04
C GLN A 52 -0.87 -6.14 8.30
N VAL A 53 0.22 -6.59 8.93
CA VAL A 53 1.54 -6.69 8.29
C VAL A 53 1.49 -7.49 6.99
N SER A 54 0.88 -8.69 7.02
CA SER A 54 0.77 -9.53 5.82
C SER A 54 -0.02 -8.85 4.70
N LEU A 55 -1.13 -8.19 5.02
CA LEU A 55 -1.92 -7.43 4.04
C LEU A 55 -1.18 -6.20 3.51
N MET A 56 -0.51 -5.44 4.38
CA MET A 56 0.27 -4.27 3.99
C MET A 56 1.36 -4.65 3.00
N ARG A 57 2.13 -5.70 3.29
CA ARG A 57 3.19 -6.20 2.41
C ARG A 57 2.65 -6.65 1.06
N ARG A 58 1.52 -7.36 1.05
CA ARG A 58 0.86 -7.79 -0.19
C ARG A 58 0.47 -6.59 -1.06
N LEU A 59 -0.18 -5.58 -0.48
CA LEU A 59 -0.61 -4.38 -1.22
C LEU A 59 0.60 -3.59 -1.77
N VAL A 60 1.68 -3.50 -1.00
CA VAL A 60 2.92 -2.85 -1.47
C VAL A 60 3.59 -3.65 -2.59
N ALA A 61 3.55 -4.98 -2.55
CA ALA A 61 4.06 -5.82 -3.63
C ALA A 61 3.23 -5.66 -4.91
N GLU A 62 1.89 -5.62 -4.80
CA GLU A 62 0.96 -5.42 -5.92
C GLU A 62 1.13 -4.05 -6.59
N LEU A 63 1.51 -3.00 -5.85
CA LEU A 63 1.87 -1.69 -6.43
C LEU A 63 3.10 -1.74 -7.35
N SER A 64 4.03 -2.65 -7.09
CA SER A 64 5.32 -2.71 -7.80
C SER A 64 5.22 -3.46 -9.13
N VAL A 65 4.01 -3.87 -9.53
CA VAL A 65 3.73 -4.50 -10.83
C VAL A 65 3.03 -3.49 -11.75
N PRO A 66 3.75 -2.52 -12.35
CA PRO A 66 3.37 -2.00 -13.64
C PRO A 66 4.16 -2.80 -14.69
N GLU A 67 3.54 -3.78 -15.34
CA GLU A 67 3.94 -4.07 -16.72
C GLU A 67 3.10 -3.15 -17.62
N PRO A 68 3.59 -1.98 -18.03
CA PRO A 68 3.22 -1.51 -19.34
C PRO A 68 3.90 -2.45 -20.33
N GLU A 69 3.11 -3.16 -21.15
CA GLU A 69 3.59 -3.62 -22.45
C GLU A 69 4.11 -2.38 -23.19
N PHE A 70 5.41 -2.14 -23.13
CA PHE A 70 6.06 -1.16 -23.97
C PHE A 70 5.95 -1.70 -25.40
N ASN A 71 4.89 -1.30 -26.12
CA ASN A 71 4.85 -1.45 -27.57
C ASN A 71 5.97 -0.57 -28.14
N LEU A 72 7.13 -1.19 -28.37
CA LEU A 72 8.16 -0.66 -29.25
C LEU A 72 7.50 -0.38 -30.59
N ILE A 73 7.30 0.91 -30.90
CA ILE A 73 6.94 1.32 -32.25
C ILE A 73 8.23 1.18 -33.06
N GLU A 74 8.34 0.12 -33.86
CA GLU A 74 9.35 0.01 -34.90
C GLU A 74 8.87 0.83 -36.12
N ASP A 75 9.68 1.81 -36.54
CA ASP A 75 9.49 2.64 -37.75
C ASP A 75 9.76 1.85 -39.05
#